data_AF-A0A350G4B4-F1
#
_entry.id   AF-A0A350G4B4-F1
#
_cell.length_a   1.000
_cell.length_b   1.000
_cell.length_c   1.000
_cell.angle_alpha   90.00
_cell.angle_beta   90.00
_cell.angle_gamma   90.00
#
_symmetry.space_group_name_H-M   'P 1'
#
loop_
_entity.id
_entity.type
_entity.pdbx_description
1 polymer ?
#
loop_
_entity_poly.entity_id
_entity_poly.type
_entity_poly.pdbx_seq_one_letter_code
_entity_poly.pdbx_strand_id
1 'polypeptide(L)'
;MSANNSSLLRIALYGNSIFSFASGLAFVLFSEAIASFLGISASWIIFVIGAGLLLYGYQLYSSSKSEPVNMAFANIAVYADLVWVLGSAILIFTNLVNFTSPGKWGIAIIADIVLVFAILQYVGLRRIAK
;
A
#
# COMPACT_ATOMS: atom_id res chain seq x y z
N MET A 1 23.34 4.46 16.88
CA MET A 1 21.96 4.48 16.36
C MET A 1 21.31 5.82 16.71
N SER A 2 21.06 6.71 15.74
CA SER A 2 20.37 7.97 16.01
C SER A 2 18.86 7.74 16.11
N ALA A 3 18.20 8.34 17.11
CA ALA A 3 16.74 8.31 17.28
C ALA A 3 15.96 8.71 16.01
N ASN A 4 16.57 9.47 15.10
CA ASN A 4 16.01 9.86 13.81
C ASN A 4 15.83 8.71 12.79
N ASN A 5 16.58 7.62 12.89
CA ASN A 5 16.49 6.54 11.91
C ASN A 5 15.33 5.60 12.23
N SER A 6 15.14 5.29 13.52
CA SER A 6 13.96 4.57 13.99
C SER A 6 12.68 5.40 13.80
N SER A 7 12.76 6.73 13.94
CA SER A 7 11.61 7.60 13.70
C SER A 7 11.18 7.61 12.23
N LEU A 8 12.11 7.65 11.26
CA LEU A 8 11.76 7.60 9.83
C LEU A 8 11.00 6.32 9.45
N LEU A 9 11.53 5.15 9.84
CA LEU A 9 10.87 3.87 9.56
C LEU A 9 9.48 3.81 10.22
N ARG A 10 9.38 4.26 11.47
CA ARG A 10 8.12 4.29 12.21
C ARG A 10 7.09 5.20 11.54
N ILE A 11 7.50 6.40 11.13
CA ILE A 11 6.64 7.37 10.44
C ILE A 11 6.17 6.82 9.10
N ALA A 12 7.07 6.18 8.33
CA ALA A 12 6.71 5.58 7.04
C ALA A 12 5.72 4.43 7.19
N LEU A 13 5.92 3.53 8.16
CA LEU A 13 4.97 2.45 8.47
C LEU A 13 3.61 3.00 8.93
N TYR A 14 3.60 4.02 9.78
CA TYR A 14 2.36 4.63 10.27
C TYR A 14 1.61 5.39 9.16
N GLY A 15 2.33 6.13 8.32
CA GLY A 15 1.74 6.80 7.15
C GLY A 15 1.14 5.81 6.16
N ASN A 16 1.86 4.74 5.84
CA ASN A 16 1.32 3.69 4.96
C ASN A 16 0.12 2.98 5.61
N SER A 17 0.16 2.76 6.92
CA SER A 17 -0.99 2.21 7.66
C SER A 17 -2.25 3.05 7.47
N ILE A 18 -2.16 4.38 7.68
CA ILE A 18 -3.29 5.29 7.49
C ILE A 18 -3.78 5.24 6.04
N PHE A 19 -2.86 5.31 5.08
CA PHE A 19 -3.21 5.29 3.66
C PHE A 19 -3.90 3.99 3.25
N SER A 20 -3.33 2.85 3.64
CA SER A 20 -3.89 1.52 3.38
C SER A 20 -5.25 1.33 4.04
N PHE A 21 -5.41 1.78 5.28
CA PHE A 21 -6.69 1.67 6.00
C PHE A 21 -7.77 2.57 5.38
N ALA A 22 -7.45 3.81 5.03
CA ALA A 22 -8.37 4.72 4.37
C ALA A 22 -8.77 4.20 2.97
N SER A 23 -7.81 3.69 2.20
CA SER A 23 -8.07 3.06 0.92
C SER A 23 -8.93 1.80 1.07
N GLY A 24 -8.64 0.97 2.07
CA GLY A 24 -9.43 -0.23 2.40
C GLY A 24 -10.88 0.10 2.76
N LEU A 25 -11.10 1.11 3.59
CA LEU A 25 -12.45 1.59 3.92
C LEU A 25 -13.17 2.09 2.66
N ALA A 26 -12.50 2.88 1.83
CA ALA A 26 -13.08 3.37 0.58
C ALA A 26 -13.45 2.20 -0.36
N PHE A 27 -12.58 1.21 -0.50
CA PHE A 27 -12.79 0.05 -1.36
C PHE A 27 -13.91 -0.85 -0.86
N VAL A 28 -14.06 -1.03 0.45
CA VAL A 28 -15.15 -1.80 1.06
C VAL A 28 -16.48 -1.08 0.91
N LEU A 29 -16.54 0.20 1.30
CA LEU A 29 -17.79 0.98 1.35
C LEU A 29 -18.29 1.41 -0.03
N PHE A 30 -17.38 1.61 -0.99
CA PHE A 30 -17.70 2.12 -2.33
C PHE A 30 -17.25 1.15 -3.44
N SER A 31 -17.24 -0.16 -3.15
CA SER A 31 -16.76 -1.20 -4.08
C SER A 31 -17.41 -1.14 -5.46
N GLU A 32 -18.72 -0.94 -5.54
CA GLU A 32 -19.45 -0.82 -6.81
C GLU A 32 -19.05 0.42 -7.61
N ALA A 33 -18.97 1.58 -6.94
CA ALA A 33 -18.60 2.84 -7.57
C ALA A 33 -17.16 2.80 -8.08
N ILE A 34 -16.24 2.25 -7.30
CA ILE A 34 -14.83 2.08 -7.68
C ILE A 34 -14.69 1.06 -8.82
N ALA A 35 -15.43 -0.06 -8.77
CA ALA A 35 -15.43 -1.04 -9.86
C ALA A 35 -15.93 -0.43 -11.18
N SER A 36 -17.02 0.35 -11.13
CA SER A 36 -17.55 1.09 -12.27
C SER A 36 -16.53 2.11 -12.80
N PHE A 37 -15.91 2.89 -11.92
CA PHE A 37 -14.85 3.83 -12.27
C PHE A 37 -13.67 3.13 -12.96
N LEU A 38 -13.26 1.96 -12.46
CA LEU A 38 -12.19 1.15 -13.03
C LEU A 38 -12.61 0.45 -14.33
N GLY A 39 -13.91 0.24 -14.59
CA GLY A 39 -14.41 -0.55 -15.72
C GLY A 39 -14.42 -2.06 -15.45
N ILE A 40 -14.47 -2.46 -14.17
CA ILE A 40 -14.55 -3.85 -13.74
C ILE A 40 -16.02 -4.22 -13.46
N SER A 41 -16.50 -5.32 -14.03
CA SER A 41 -17.87 -5.82 -13.79
C SER A 41 -18.05 -6.48 -12.41
N ALA A 42 -16.96 -7.04 -11.86
CA ALA A 42 -16.96 -7.80 -10.61
C ALA A 42 -16.58 -6.92 -9.40
N SER A 43 -17.55 -6.20 -8.83
CA SER A 43 -17.34 -5.32 -7.66
C SER A 43 -16.82 -6.05 -6.42
N TRP A 44 -17.12 -7.34 -6.28
CA TRP A 44 -16.62 -8.17 -5.19
C TRP A 44 -15.08 -8.24 -5.15
N ILE A 45 -14.39 -8.09 -6.29
CA ILE A 45 -12.92 -8.04 -6.33
C ILE A 45 -12.42 -6.81 -5.57
N ILE A 46 -13.05 -5.66 -5.78
CA ILE A 46 -12.69 -4.41 -5.10
C ILE A 46 -12.96 -4.51 -3.60
N PHE A 47 -14.09 -5.13 -3.22
CA PHE A 47 -14.41 -5.39 -1.82
C PHE A 47 -13.34 -6.26 -1.15
N VAL A 48 -12.94 -7.38 -1.77
CA VAL A 48 -11.92 -8.29 -1.23
C VAL A 48 -10.56 -7.60 -1.10
N ILE A 49 -10.17 -6.82 -2.11
CA ILE A 49 -8.94 -6.00 -2.04
C ILE A 49 -9.05 -5.02 -0.87
N GLY A 50 -10.18 -4.34 -0.71
CA GLY A 50 -10.42 -3.41 0.39
C GLY A 50 -10.29 -4.07 1.76
N ALA A 51 -10.88 -5.25 1.96
CA ALA A 51 -10.75 -6.03 3.18
C ALA A 51 -9.29 -6.43 3.46
N GLY A 52 -8.54 -6.82 2.42
CA GLY A 52 -7.11 -7.08 2.51
C GLY A 52 -6.30 -5.84 2.92
N LEU A 53 -6.63 -4.67 2.37
CA LEU A 53 -5.99 -3.40 2.73
C LEU A 53 -6.28 -2.97 4.17
N LEU A 54 -7.48 -3.24 4.69
CA LEU A 54 -7.79 -3.00 6.11
C LEU A 54 -6.92 -3.85 7.02
N LEU A 55 -6.78 -5.15 6.70
CA LEU A 55 -5.91 -6.06 7.44
C LEU A 55 -4.44 -5.63 7.35
N TYR A 56 -3.96 -5.30 6.16
CA TYR A 56 -2.59 -4.85 5.95
C TYR A 56 -2.30 -3.54 6.69
N GLY A 57 -3.21 -2.56 6.60
CA GLY A 57 -3.14 -1.31 7.34
C GLY A 57 -3.07 -1.51 8.85
N TYR A 58 -3.83 -2.46 9.40
CA TYR A 58 -3.76 -2.83 10.82
C TYR A 58 -2.43 -3.48 11.22
N GLN A 59 -1.87 -4.35 10.37
CA GLN A 59 -0.56 -4.97 10.60
C GLN A 59 0.57 -3.92 10.58
N LEU A 60 0.54 -2.99 9.61
CA LEU A 60 1.45 -1.85 9.55
C LEU A 60 1.34 -0.98 10.82
N TYR A 61 0.12 -0.68 11.27
CA TYR A 61 -0.12 0.09 12.50
C TYR A 61 0.53 -0.59 13.70
N SER A 62 0.24 -1.88 13.90
CA SER A 62 0.75 -2.67 15.02
C SER A 62 2.28 -2.73 15.02
N SER A 63 2.89 -2.90 13.85
CA SER A 63 4.35 -2.86 13.70
C SER A 63 4.92 -1.47 13.99
N SER A 64 4.25 -0.41 13.54
CA SER A 64 4.62 0.99 13.82
C SER A 64 4.50 1.38 15.30
N LYS A 65 3.76 0.63 16.11
CA LYS A 65 3.63 0.85 17.56
C LYS A 65 4.54 -0.04 18.40
N SER A 66 5.19 -1.02 17.79
CA SER A 66 6.11 -1.92 18.49
C SER A 66 7.38 -1.20 18.95
N GLU A 67 7.89 -1.58 20.12
CA GLU A 67 9.17 -1.11 20.67
C GLU A 67 10.06 -2.30 21.04
N PRO A 68 11.18 -2.54 20.31
CA PRO A 68 11.60 -1.85 19.09
C PRO A 68 10.70 -2.16 17.87
N VAL A 69 10.80 -1.35 16.81
CA VAL A 69 10.09 -1.62 15.54
C VAL A 69 10.54 -2.97 14.99
N ASN A 70 9.57 -3.79 14.55
CA ASN A 70 9.86 -5.11 14.00
C ASN A 70 10.49 -4.99 12.59
N MET A 71 11.81 -5.16 12.54
CA MET A 71 12.61 -5.03 11.32
C MET A 71 12.26 -6.09 10.26
N ALA A 72 11.93 -7.31 10.68
CA ALA A 72 11.57 -8.38 9.75
C ALA A 72 10.25 -8.07 9.05
N PHE A 73 9.23 -7.63 9.81
CA PHE A 73 7.96 -7.23 9.25
C PHE A 73 8.08 -5.98 8.38
N ALA A 74 8.86 -4.99 8.80
CA ALA A 74 9.13 -3.81 7.98
C ALA A 74 9.75 -4.16 6.62
N ASN A 75 10.63 -5.15 6.57
CA ASN A 75 11.18 -5.64 5.30
C ASN A 75 10.12 -6.34 4.44
N ILE A 76 9.23 -7.13 5.06
CA ILE A 76 8.08 -7.74 4.36
C ILE A 76 7.16 -6.65 3.78
N ALA A 77 6.88 -5.59 4.53
CA ALA A 77 6.06 -4.46 4.09
C ALA A 77 6.64 -3.80 2.83
N VAL A 78 7.95 -3.55 2.79
CA VAL A 78 8.62 -3.02 1.58
C VAL A 78 8.37 -3.92 0.37
N TYR A 79 8.55 -5.24 0.50
CA TYR A 79 8.31 -6.15 -0.62
C TYR A 79 6.83 -6.22 -1.02
N ALA A 80 5.91 -6.20 -0.06
CA ALA A 80 4.48 -6.20 -0.34
C ALA A 80 4.07 -4.94 -1.14
N ASP A 81 4.56 -3.77 -0.71
CA ASP A 81 4.33 -2.49 -1.40
C ASP A 81 4.96 -2.51 -2.81
N LEU A 82 6.17 -3.05 -2.98
CA LEU A 82 6.79 -3.20 -4.30
C LEU A 82 6.02 -4.16 -5.22
N VAL A 83 5.52 -5.27 -4.69
CA VAL A 83 4.65 -6.19 -5.46
C VAL A 83 3.37 -5.49 -5.89
N TRP A 84 2.77 -4.67 -5.03
CA TRP A 84 1.60 -3.87 -5.38
C TRP A 84 1.89 -2.88 -6.53
N VAL A 85 3.01 -2.17 -6.45
CA VAL A 85 3.45 -1.21 -7.49
C VAL A 85 3.70 -1.92 -8.82
N LEU A 86 4.44 -3.04 -8.80
CA LEU A 86 4.73 -3.81 -10.01
C LEU A 86 3.47 -4.42 -10.60
N GLY A 87 2.57 -4.97 -9.77
CA GLY A 87 1.28 -5.49 -10.20
C GLY A 87 0.44 -4.40 -10.88
N SER A 88 0.43 -3.19 -10.31
CA SER A 88 -0.24 -2.02 -10.89
C SER A 88 0.32 -1.65 -12.26
N ALA A 89 1.65 -1.60 -12.40
CA ALA A 89 2.31 -1.33 -13.68
C ALA A 89 1.97 -2.40 -14.73
N ILE A 90 2.07 -3.69 -14.37
CA ILE A 90 1.70 -4.80 -15.25
C ILE A 90 0.26 -4.65 -15.73
N LEU A 91 -0.68 -4.41 -14.82
CA LEU A 91 -2.10 -4.22 -15.13
C LEU A 91 -2.36 -3.06 -16.10
N ILE A 92 -1.64 -1.94 -15.95
CA ILE A 92 -1.77 -0.76 -16.82
C ILE A 92 -1.23 -1.04 -18.24
N PHE A 93 -0.05 -1.66 -18.35
CA PHE A 93 0.68 -1.78 -19.61
C PHE A 93 0.31 -3.03 -20.44
N THR A 94 -0.15 -4.10 -19.80
CA THR A 94 -0.46 -5.36 -20.50
C THR A 94 -1.88 -5.43 -21.05
N ASN A 95 -2.78 -4.53 -20.62
CA ASN A 95 -4.22 -4.58 -20.92
C ASN A 95 -4.87 -5.95 -20.59
N LEU A 96 -4.34 -6.70 -19.62
CA LEU A 96 -4.96 -7.94 -19.13
C LEU A 96 -6.38 -7.69 -18.59
N VAL A 97 -6.63 -6.47 -18.12
CA VAL A 97 -7.95 -5.96 -17.74
C VAL A 97 -8.21 -4.69 -18.53
N ASN A 98 -9.40 -4.59 -19.12
CA ASN A 98 -9.83 -3.43 -19.90
C ASN A 98 -10.27 -2.28 -18.99
N PHE A 99 -9.30 -1.70 -18.26
CA PHE A 99 -9.56 -0.55 -17.41
C PHE A 99 -9.99 0.67 -18.22
N THR A 100 -10.88 1.48 -17.65
CA THR A 100 -11.16 2.82 -18.20
C THR A 100 -9.91 3.69 -18.16
N SER A 101 -9.84 4.72 -19.01
CA SER A 101 -8.72 5.65 -19.00
C SER A 101 -8.55 6.38 -17.65
N PRO A 102 -9.63 6.91 -17.02
CA PRO A 102 -9.54 7.45 -15.66
C PRO A 102 -9.11 6.39 -14.62
N GLY A 103 -9.58 5.15 -14.76
CA GLY A 103 -9.21 4.04 -13.91
C GLY A 103 -7.71 3.75 -13.90
N LYS A 104 -7.08 3.75 -15.09
CA LYS A 104 -5.62 3.60 -15.21
C LYS A 104 -4.85 4.70 -14.48
N TRP A 105 -5.29 5.96 -14.60
CA TRP A 105 -4.69 7.06 -13.85
C TRP A 105 -4.87 6.91 -12.34
N GLY A 106 -6.04 6.47 -11.88
CA GLY A 106 -6.29 6.17 -10.47
C GLY A 106 -5.34 5.10 -9.92
N ILE A 107 -5.15 4.00 -10.67
CA ILE A 107 -4.20 2.94 -10.33
C ILE A 107 -2.77 3.49 -10.26
N ALA A 108 -2.34 4.27 -11.26
CA ALA A 108 -1.00 4.84 -11.32
C ALA A 108 -0.71 5.76 -10.13
N ILE A 109 -1.63 6.67 -9.80
CA ILE A 109 -1.49 7.60 -8.67
C ILE A 109 -1.37 6.85 -7.34
N ILE A 110 -2.21 5.83 -7.12
CA ILE A 110 -2.12 5.00 -5.90
C ILE A 110 -0.78 4.25 -5.86
N ALA A 111 -0.34 3.68 -6.99
CA ALA A 111 0.94 3.00 -7.07
C ALA A 111 2.12 3.94 -6.74
N ASP A 112 2.12 5.18 -7.23
CA ASP A 112 3.16 6.16 -6.92
C ASP A 112 3.20 6.51 -5.43
N ILE A 113 2.04 6.67 -4.78
CA ILE A 113 1.97 6.92 -3.34
C ILE A 113 2.54 5.72 -2.56
N VAL A 114 2.16 4.50 -2.92
CA VAL A 114 2.67 3.27 -2.30
C VAL A 114 4.19 3.12 -2.52
N LEU A 115 4.69 3.49 -3.70
CA LEU A 115 6.12 3.48 -4.00
C LEU A 115 6.89 4.42 -3.08
N VAL A 116 6.37 5.62 -2.81
CA VAL A 116 6.99 6.55 -1.85
C VAL A 116 7.10 5.91 -0.46
N PHE A 117 6.06 5.23 0.01
CA PHE A 117 6.14 4.50 1.29
C PHE A 117 7.18 3.39 1.27
N ALA A 118 7.24 2.57 0.21
CA ALA A 118 8.23 1.51 0.06
C ALA A 118 9.66 2.06 0.11
N ILE A 119 9.93 3.18 -0.58
CA ILE A 119 11.24 3.85 -0.57
C ILE A 119 11.58 4.35 0.83
N LEU A 120 10.66 5.04 1.51
CA LEU A 120 10.90 5.60 2.85
C LEU A 120 11.14 4.49 3.89
N GLN A 121 10.36 3.41 3.85
CA GLN A 121 10.54 2.23 4.69
C GLN A 121 11.90 1.58 4.43
N TYR A 122 12.28 1.37 3.16
CA TYR A 122 13.57 0.79 2.78
C TYR A 122 14.74 1.64 3.27
N VAL A 123 14.68 2.96 3.05
CA VAL A 123 15.70 3.89 3.52
C VAL A 123 15.80 3.87 5.06
N GLY A 124 14.66 3.85 5.75
CA GLY A 124 14.61 3.71 7.22
C GLY A 124 15.29 2.43 7.71
N LEU A 125 14.96 1.28 7.11
CA LEU A 125 15.59 -0.01 7.40
C LEU A 125 17.12 0.03 7.23
N ARG A 126 17.60 0.55 6.09
CA ARG A 126 19.04 0.60 5.77
C ARG A 126 19.81 1.54 6.68
N ARG A 127 19.18 2.56 7.24
CA ARG A 127 19.79 3.49 8.19
C ARG A 127 19.88 2.94 9.62
N ILE A 128 19.06 1.96 9.98
CA ILE A 128 19.09 1.29 11.30
C ILE A 128 20.08 0.12 11.29
N ALA A 129 20.22 -0.56 10.16
CA ALA A 129 21.15 -1.68 9.99
C ALA A 129 22.63 -1.27 9.83
N LYS A 130 22.92 0.02 9.70
CA LYS A 130 24.27 0.61 9.76
C LYS A 130 24.58 1.08 11.17
#